data_AF-A0A849WU91-F1
#
_entry.id   AF-A0A849WU91-F1
#
_cell.length_a   1.000
_cell.length_b   1.000
_cell.length_c   1.000
_cell.angle_alpha   90.00
_cell.angle_beta   90.00
_cell.angle_gamma   90.00
#
_symmetry.space_group_name_H-M   'P 1'
#
loop_
_entity.id
_entity.type
_entity.pdbx_description
1 polymer ?
#
loop_
_entity_poly.entity_id
_entity_poly.type
_entity_poly.pdbx_seq_one_letter_code
_entity_poly.pdbx_strand_id
1 'polypeptide(L)'
;MKKSTLGMVLFISMHLTINSMAVESSWEEGIAIVEPRSNPYYLDPAELRKERERGLWHTHHYPVAATGMLPPYRPIKNILNDEFKNPIKKWLNHFFKSLTQINSFDQMMLWLGLNVFPKDNDPLNPFSSSTSDEVRPKFIGVSILERQGAQGFTLSCAVCHTSQLFGRTIVGLTNRFPRANEFF
;
A
#
# COMPACT_ATOMS: atom_id res chain seq x y z
N MET A 1 -51.40 -28.16 -34.32
CA MET A 1 -50.01 -27.63 -34.31
C MET A 1 -49.05 -28.73 -34.74
N LYS A 2 -48.21 -28.48 -35.75
CA LYS A 2 -47.31 -29.48 -36.32
C LYS A 2 -46.22 -29.85 -35.30
N LYS A 3 -45.90 -31.14 -35.12
CA LYS A 3 -44.90 -31.64 -34.15
C LYS A 3 -43.54 -30.92 -34.23
N SER A 4 -43.21 -30.35 -35.38
CA SER A 4 -41.99 -29.55 -35.63
C SER A 4 -41.95 -28.19 -34.90
N THR A 5 -43.09 -27.50 -34.71
CA THR A 5 -43.10 -26.20 -34.03
C THR A 5 -43.00 -26.33 -32.51
N LEU A 6 -43.48 -27.45 -31.94
CA LEU A 6 -43.39 -27.71 -30.50
C LEU A 6 -41.96 -28.01 -30.07
N GLY A 7 -41.21 -28.76 -30.88
CA GLY A 7 -39.79 -29.06 -30.61
C GLY A 7 -38.89 -27.82 -30.66
N MET A 8 -39.16 -26.90 -31.60
CA MET A 8 -38.40 -25.65 -31.73
C MET A 8 -38.66 -24.69 -30.56
N VAL A 9 -39.92 -24.60 -30.10
CA VAL A 9 -40.26 -23.80 -28.91
C VAL A 9 -39.61 -24.39 -27.65
N LEU A 10 -39.60 -25.72 -27.50
CA LEU A 10 -38.93 -26.39 -26.38
C LEU A 10 -37.42 -26.15 -26.37
N PHE A 11 -36.77 -26.22 -27.55
CA PHE A 11 -35.33 -25.94 -27.68
C PHE A 11 -34.98 -24.48 -27.37
N ILE A 12 -35.82 -23.53 -27.80
CA ILE A 12 -35.63 -22.10 -27.48
C ILE A 12 -35.85 -21.87 -25.99
N SER A 13 -36.87 -22.46 -25.36
CA SER A 13 -37.09 -22.34 -23.91
C SER A 13 -35.98 -22.98 -23.07
N MET A 14 -35.37 -24.07 -23.56
CA MET A 14 -34.27 -24.76 -22.86
C MET A 14 -32.93 -24.01 -22.98
N HIS A 15 -32.74 -23.19 -24.01
CA HIS A 15 -31.60 -22.28 -24.13
C HIS A 15 -31.77 -20.97 -23.35
N LEU A 16 -32.99 -20.55 -23.04
CA LEU A 16 -33.25 -19.35 -22.23
C LEU A 16 -33.10 -19.57 -20.71
N THR A 17 -32.99 -20.81 -20.23
CA THR A 17 -32.84 -21.13 -18.79
C THR A 17 -31.40 -21.35 -18.34
N ILE A 18 -30.41 -21.22 -19.23
CA ILE A 18 -28.99 -21.15 -18.83
C ILE A 18 -28.63 -19.70 -18.55
N ASN A 19 -29.41 -19.04 -17.69
CA ASN A 19 -28.88 -17.89 -16.97
C ASN A 19 -27.91 -18.48 -15.96
N SER A 20 -26.62 -18.36 -16.24
CA SER A 20 -25.55 -18.65 -15.30
C SER A 20 -25.90 -18.02 -13.96
N MET A 21 -26.34 -18.85 -13.01
CA MET A 21 -26.37 -18.46 -11.61
C MET A 21 -24.91 -18.45 -11.16
N ALA A 22 -24.19 -17.39 -11.52
CA ALA A 22 -23.04 -16.97 -10.76
C ALA A 22 -23.59 -16.65 -9.38
N VAL A 23 -23.43 -17.59 -8.44
CA VAL A 23 -23.76 -17.36 -7.03
C VAL A 23 -23.01 -16.12 -6.63
N GLU A 24 -23.75 -15.03 -6.40
CA GLU A 24 -23.18 -13.77 -5.95
C GLU A 24 -22.43 -14.04 -4.65
N SER A 25 -21.22 -13.51 -4.53
CA SER A 25 -20.41 -13.70 -3.34
C SER A 25 -21.15 -13.05 -2.18
N SER A 26 -21.69 -13.86 -1.26
CA SER A 26 -22.27 -13.29 -0.05
C SER A 26 -21.15 -12.72 0.81
N TRP A 27 -21.37 -11.49 1.25
CA TRP A 27 -20.53 -10.68 2.14
C TRP A 27 -21.15 -10.54 3.53
N GLU A 28 -22.19 -11.32 3.82
CA GLU A 28 -22.82 -11.35 5.14
C GLU A 28 -21.83 -11.86 6.18
N GLU A 29 -21.93 -11.27 7.38
CA GLU A 29 -21.14 -11.67 8.53
C GLU A 29 -21.45 -13.13 8.91
N GLY A 30 -20.41 -13.91 9.24
CA GLY A 30 -20.56 -15.29 9.71
C GLY A 30 -20.59 -16.37 8.61
N ILE A 31 -20.50 -16.01 7.33
CA ILE A 31 -20.39 -17.00 6.25
C ILE A 31 -18.97 -17.56 6.17
N ALA A 32 -18.87 -18.89 6.20
CA ALA A 32 -17.60 -19.58 6.03
C ALA A 32 -17.11 -19.48 4.58
N ILE A 33 -15.86 -19.03 4.40
CA ILE A 33 -15.16 -19.07 3.12
C ILE A 33 -14.54 -20.46 2.99
N VAL A 34 -15.17 -21.34 2.21
CA VAL A 34 -14.74 -22.74 2.03
C VAL A 34 -13.55 -22.87 1.07
N GLU A 35 -13.45 -21.96 0.09
CA GLU A 35 -12.37 -21.92 -0.89
C GLU A 35 -11.84 -20.49 -1.08
N PRO A 36 -10.52 -20.31 -1.38
CA PRO A 36 -9.96 -19.00 -1.67
C PRO A 36 -10.63 -18.31 -2.87
N ARG A 37 -11.09 -17.07 -2.68
CA ARG A 37 -11.70 -16.26 -3.74
C ARG A 37 -10.65 -15.33 -4.37
N SER A 38 -10.14 -15.67 -5.55
CA SER A 38 -9.11 -14.87 -6.24
C SER A 38 -9.64 -13.56 -6.83
N ASN A 39 -10.93 -13.51 -7.18
CA ASN A 39 -11.65 -12.34 -7.70
C ASN A 39 -13.04 -12.29 -7.04
N PRO A 40 -13.12 -11.87 -5.78
CA PRO A 40 -14.35 -11.99 -4.99
C PRO A 40 -15.47 -11.04 -5.47
N TYR A 41 -15.13 -10.05 -6.30
CA TYR A 41 -16.07 -9.09 -6.88
C TYR A 41 -16.43 -9.41 -8.34
N TYR A 42 -15.96 -10.54 -8.88
CA TYR A 42 -16.23 -10.97 -10.26
C TYR A 42 -15.90 -9.91 -11.33
N LEU A 43 -14.87 -9.10 -11.07
CA LEU A 43 -14.44 -8.04 -11.99
C LEU A 43 -13.86 -8.63 -13.28
N ASP A 44 -13.96 -7.90 -14.39
CA ASP A 44 -13.23 -8.24 -15.61
C ASP A 44 -11.71 -8.29 -15.33
N PRO A 45 -10.93 -9.17 -15.97
CA PRO A 45 -9.49 -9.27 -15.74
C PRO A 45 -8.71 -7.95 -15.87
N ALA A 46 -9.11 -7.04 -16.74
CA ALA A 46 -8.48 -5.72 -16.84
C ALA A 46 -8.82 -4.83 -15.62
N GLU A 47 -10.06 -4.86 -15.17
CA GLU A 47 -10.51 -4.12 -14.00
C GLU A 47 -9.90 -4.69 -12.71
N LEU A 48 -9.86 -6.02 -12.55
CA LEU A 48 -9.21 -6.68 -11.42
C LEU A 48 -7.74 -6.27 -11.29
N ARG A 49 -7.01 -6.14 -12.41
CA ARG A 49 -5.62 -5.67 -12.40
C ARG A 49 -5.54 -4.23 -11.90
N LYS A 50 -6.40 -3.34 -12.41
CA LYS A 50 -6.46 -1.95 -11.97
C LYS A 50 -6.80 -1.84 -10.48
N GLU A 51 -7.77 -2.61 -9.98
CA GLU A 51 -8.13 -2.62 -8.55
C GLU A 51 -7.00 -3.10 -7.66
N ARG A 52 -6.28 -4.14 -8.10
CA ARG A 52 -5.09 -4.62 -7.38
C ARG A 52 -4.03 -3.54 -7.29
N GLU A 53 -3.74 -2.85 -8.38
CA GLU A 53 -2.79 -1.72 -8.38
C GLU A 53 -3.25 -0.60 -7.45
N ARG A 54 -4.54 -0.21 -7.52
CA ARG A 54 -5.12 0.79 -6.63
C ARG A 54 -5.00 0.39 -5.16
N GLY A 55 -5.30 -0.86 -4.82
CA GLY A 55 -5.18 -1.39 -3.46
C GLY A 55 -3.73 -1.42 -2.95
N LEU A 56 -2.78 -1.78 -3.82
CA LEU A 56 -1.35 -1.75 -3.48
C LEU A 56 -0.88 -0.32 -3.17
N TRP A 57 -1.27 0.67 -3.98
CA TRP A 57 -0.95 2.07 -3.72
C TRP A 57 -1.67 2.62 -2.48
N HIS A 58 -2.93 2.23 -2.25
CA HIS A 58 -3.68 2.65 -1.07
C HIS A 58 -3.07 2.12 0.24
N THR A 59 -2.63 0.87 0.26
CA THR A 59 -1.95 0.30 1.44
C THR A 59 -0.59 0.94 1.70
N HIS A 60 0.07 1.44 0.65
CA HIS A 60 1.29 2.22 0.74
C HIS A 60 1.04 3.62 1.30
N HIS A 61 0.04 4.32 0.75
CA HIS A 61 -0.36 5.66 1.16
C HIS A 61 -1.62 5.59 2.01
N TYR A 62 -1.49 5.18 3.26
CA TYR A 62 -2.61 5.21 4.20
C TYR A 62 -2.62 6.57 4.94
N PRO A 63 -3.47 7.53 4.54
CA PRO A 63 -3.62 8.75 5.30
C PRO A 63 -4.34 8.41 6.59
N VAL A 64 -3.62 8.38 7.70
CA VAL A 64 -4.23 8.34 9.03
C VAL A 64 -4.92 9.70 9.23
N ALA A 65 -6.17 9.81 8.81
CA ALA A 65 -6.99 11.00 9.01
C ALA A 65 -7.39 11.16 10.49
N ALA A 66 -7.40 10.05 11.23
CA ALA A 66 -7.83 9.99 12.63
C ALA A 66 -6.92 10.74 13.61
N THR A 67 -5.63 10.93 13.31
CA THR A 67 -4.73 11.65 14.20
C THR A 67 -4.78 13.15 13.90
N GLY A 68 -5.07 13.96 14.92
CA GLY A 68 -5.08 15.42 14.81
C GLY A 68 -3.67 16.03 14.66
N MET A 69 -2.62 15.28 14.98
CA MET A 69 -1.23 15.73 14.96
C MET A 69 -0.36 14.75 14.13
N LEU A 70 0.50 15.30 13.28
CA LEU A 70 1.49 14.57 12.51
C LEU A 70 2.90 14.99 12.96
N PRO A 71 3.88 14.07 13.02
CA PRO A 71 5.28 14.44 13.17
C PRO A 71 5.70 15.41 12.07
N PRO A 72 6.31 16.56 12.42
CA PRO A 72 6.58 17.61 11.44
C PRO A 72 7.77 17.23 10.57
N TYR A 73 7.52 17.03 9.27
CA TYR A 73 8.53 16.52 8.33
C TYR A 73 9.72 17.48 8.19
N ARG A 74 9.48 18.77 7.91
CA ARG A 74 10.55 19.74 7.63
C ARG A 74 11.48 19.97 8.84
N PRO A 75 10.99 20.21 10.07
CA PRO A 75 11.85 20.34 11.23
C PRO A 75 12.74 19.11 11.46
N ILE A 76 12.15 17.91 11.43
CA ILE A 76 12.90 16.67 11.64
C ILE A 76 13.95 16.47 10.55
N LYS A 77 13.57 16.66 9.28
CA LYS A 77 14.50 16.59 8.15
C LYS A 77 15.65 17.58 8.29
N ASN A 78 15.36 18.83 8.64
CA ASN A 78 16.37 19.88 8.78
C ASN A 78 17.34 19.59 9.92
N ILE A 79 16.83 19.02 11.04
CA ILE A 79 17.66 18.53 12.14
C ILE A 79 18.57 17.43 11.64
N LEU A 80 18.00 16.36 11.10
CA LEU A 80 18.78 15.20 10.71
C LEU A 80 19.74 15.49 9.54
N ASN A 81 19.45 16.42 8.64
CA ASN A 81 20.30 16.71 7.48
C ASN A 81 21.28 17.89 7.69
N ASP A 82 21.43 18.39 8.92
CA ASP A 82 22.36 19.50 9.23
C ASP A 82 22.10 20.82 8.47
N GLU A 83 20.85 21.09 8.09
CA GLU A 83 20.49 22.27 7.27
C GLU A 83 20.46 23.59 8.07
N PHE A 84 20.98 23.60 9.31
CA PHE A 84 21.03 24.78 10.16
C PHE A 84 22.19 25.71 9.82
N LYS A 85 21.91 27.01 9.72
CA LYS A 85 22.95 28.05 9.64
C LYS A 85 23.57 28.38 11.01
N ASN A 86 22.86 28.13 12.11
CA ASN A 86 23.27 28.51 13.47
C ASN A 86 24.28 27.49 14.07
N PRO A 87 25.45 27.94 14.57
CA PRO A 87 26.50 27.05 15.09
C PRO A 87 26.13 26.30 16.37
N ILE A 88 25.33 26.88 17.27
CA ILE A 88 24.88 26.23 18.50
C ILE A 88 23.94 25.06 18.15
N LYS A 89 23.05 25.28 17.17
CA LYS A 89 22.16 24.22 16.67
C LYS A 89 22.93 23.10 15.99
N LYS A 90 24.00 23.40 15.25
CA LYS A 90 24.90 22.37 14.68
C LYS A 90 25.58 21.53 15.77
N TRP A 91 26.07 22.17 16.83
CA TRP A 91 26.71 21.44 17.94
C TRP A 91 25.73 20.51 18.67
N LEU A 92 24.53 21.01 19.02
CA LEU A 92 23.47 20.19 19.62
C LEU A 92 23.07 19.02 18.71
N ASN A 93 22.95 19.28 17.41
CA ASN A 93 22.63 18.23 16.45
C ASN A 93 23.74 17.18 16.35
N HIS A 94 25.00 17.60 16.35
CA HIS A 94 26.13 16.67 16.33
C HIS A 94 26.12 15.74 17.56
N PHE A 95 25.83 16.29 18.75
CA PHE A 95 25.67 15.48 19.96
C PHE A 95 24.51 14.48 19.84
N PHE A 96 23.34 14.94 19.36
CA PHE A 96 22.18 14.08 19.16
C PHE A 96 22.44 12.95 18.15
N LYS A 97 23.11 13.26 17.03
CA LYS A 97 23.54 12.28 16.03
C LYS A 97 24.53 11.28 16.60
N SER A 98 25.48 11.72 17.42
CA SER A 98 26.43 10.82 18.09
C SER A 98 25.73 9.86 19.05
N LEU A 99 24.65 10.29 19.70
CA LEU A 99 23.88 9.45 20.63
C LEU A 99 22.95 8.47 19.90
N THR A 100 22.22 8.94 18.89
CA THR A 100 21.21 8.14 18.18
C THR A 100 21.77 7.33 17.01
N GLN A 101 22.94 7.70 16.51
CA GLN A 101 23.55 7.17 15.28
C GLN A 101 22.71 7.38 14.01
N ILE A 102 21.66 8.22 14.06
CA ILE A 102 20.79 8.55 12.91
C ILE A 102 21.24 9.89 12.32
N ASN A 103 21.80 9.85 11.12
CA ASN A 103 22.44 11.00 10.47
C ASN A 103 21.63 11.63 9.34
N SER A 104 20.47 11.07 8.99
CA SER A 104 19.59 11.60 7.95
C SER A 104 18.16 11.11 8.14
N PHE A 105 17.20 11.80 7.53
CA PHE A 105 15.81 11.34 7.48
C PHE A 105 15.70 9.94 6.84
N ASP A 106 16.51 9.66 5.82
CA ASP A 106 16.54 8.36 5.16
C ASP A 106 17.03 7.26 6.08
N GLN A 107 18.07 7.54 6.89
CA GLN A 107 18.56 6.60 7.88
C GLN A 107 17.53 6.38 8.99
N MET A 108 16.76 7.41 9.35
CA MET A 108 15.64 7.28 10.27
C MET A 108 14.57 6.35 9.70
N MET A 109 14.18 6.50 8.43
CA MET A 109 13.21 5.59 7.79
C MET A 109 13.70 4.14 7.78
N LEU A 110 14.98 3.92 7.47
CA LEU A 110 15.59 2.57 7.55
C LEU A 110 15.59 2.03 8.99
N TRP A 111 15.92 2.86 9.98
CA TRP A 111 15.90 2.49 11.39
C TRP A 111 14.50 2.14 11.88
N LEU A 112 13.47 2.86 11.39
CA LEU A 112 12.05 2.56 11.63
C LEU A 112 11.60 1.23 11.00
N GLY A 113 12.46 0.60 10.20
CA GLY A 113 12.21 -0.68 9.55
C GLY A 113 11.57 -0.55 8.18
N LEU A 114 11.55 0.64 7.55
CA LEU A 114 10.95 0.80 6.23
C LEU A 114 11.83 0.16 5.15
N ASN A 115 11.16 -0.45 4.17
CA ASN A 115 11.80 -1.02 2.99
C ASN A 115 11.94 0.04 1.89
N VAL A 116 12.99 -0.06 1.08
CA VAL A 116 13.16 0.79 -0.10
C VAL A 116 12.26 0.26 -1.22
N PHE A 117 11.71 1.14 -2.04
CA PHE A 117 11.00 0.69 -3.24
C PHE A 117 11.92 -0.13 -4.15
N PRO A 118 11.42 -1.24 -4.73
CA PRO A 118 12.15 -1.95 -5.77
C PRO A 118 12.39 -1.05 -6.98
N LYS A 119 13.42 -1.39 -7.76
CA LYS A 119 13.75 -0.68 -9.01
C LYS A 119 12.66 -0.94 -10.05
N ASP A 120 12.40 0.04 -10.93
CA ASP A 120 11.39 -0.07 -11.98
C ASP A 120 11.58 -1.25 -12.93
N ASN A 121 12.83 -1.68 -13.12
CA ASN A 121 13.18 -2.81 -13.97
C ASN A 121 13.13 -4.16 -13.26
N ASP A 122 12.68 -4.23 -12.00
CA ASP A 122 12.46 -5.51 -11.32
C ASP A 122 11.20 -6.16 -11.91
N PRO A 123 11.30 -7.32 -12.59
CA PRO A 123 10.13 -8.01 -13.17
C PRO A 123 9.13 -8.47 -12.12
N LEU A 124 9.52 -8.51 -10.85
CA LEU A 124 8.67 -8.86 -9.71
C LEU A 124 8.31 -7.64 -8.86
N ASN A 125 8.48 -6.41 -9.39
CA ASN A 125 8.01 -5.21 -8.71
C ASN A 125 6.48 -5.28 -8.55
N PRO A 126 5.96 -5.34 -7.31
CA PRO A 126 4.52 -5.38 -7.10
C PRO A 126 3.85 -4.05 -7.47
N PHE A 127 4.60 -2.95 -7.54
CA PHE A 127 4.11 -1.64 -7.92
C PHE A 127 4.35 -1.42 -9.42
N SER A 128 3.29 -1.35 -10.23
CA SER A 128 3.45 -1.04 -11.65
C SER A 128 3.96 0.39 -11.84
N SER A 129 4.76 0.58 -12.89
CA SER A 129 5.27 1.90 -13.29
C SER A 129 4.19 2.78 -13.94
N SER A 130 3.01 2.24 -14.19
CA SER A 130 1.98 2.87 -15.03
C SER A 130 0.97 3.74 -14.28
N THR A 131 0.99 3.78 -12.93
CA THR A 131 -0.17 4.28 -12.18
C THR A 131 -0.10 5.68 -11.55
N SER A 132 1.01 6.42 -11.58
CA SER A 132 0.93 7.85 -11.22
C SER A 132 2.12 8.67 -11.69
N ASP A 133 1.82 9.86 -12.21
CA ASP A 133 2.75 11.00 -12.33
C ASP A 133 3.25 11.50 -10.94
N GLU A 134 2.85 10.82 -9.86
CA GLU A 134 3.34 11.11 -8.52
C GLU A 134 4.75 10.56 -8.36
N VAL A 135 5.64 11.43 -7.88
CA VAL A 135 7.01 11.06 -7.54
C VAL A 135 6.97 9.92 -6.52
N ARG A 136 7.29 8.71 -6.97
CA ARG A 136 7.38 7.53 -6.10
C ARG A 136 8.32 7.85 -4.93
N PRO A 137 7.85 7.70 -3.66
CA PRO A 137 8.71 7.96 -2.53
C PRO A 137 9.84 6.93 -2.45
N LYS A 138 10.92 7.28 -1.77
CA LYS A 138 12.09 6.39 -1.63
C LYS A 138 11.78 5.12 -0.83
N PHE A 139 10.91 5.23 0.17
CA PHE A 139 10.60 4.16 1.11
C PHE A 139 9.13 3.75 1.06
N ILE A 140 8.89 2.45 1.18
CA ILE A 140 7.56 1.85 1.26
C ILE A 140 6.99 2.12 2.64
N GLY A 141 5.79 2.69 2.68
CA GLY A 141 4.99 2.87 3.88
C GLY A 141 5.16 4.21 4.57
N VAL A 142 5.88 5.17 3.97
CA VAL A 142 5.89 6.57 4.43
C VAL A 142 5.11 7.45 3.47
N SER A 143 4.33 8.38 4.00
CA SER A 143 3.62 9.39 3.23
C SER A 143 3.87 10.78 3.83
N ILE A 144 4.13 11.78 2.98
CA ILE A 144 4.20 13.18 3.39
C ILE A 144 2.83 13.81 3.11
N LEU A 145 2.24 14.45 4.13
CA LEU A 145 0.93 15.05 4.06
C LEU A 145 1.03 16.55 4.36
N GLU A 146 0.37 17.37 3.56
CA GLU A 146 0.18 18.79 3.83
C GLU A 146 -1.05 18.98 4.74
N ARG A 147 -0.87 19.68 5.86
CA ARG A 147 -1.97 20.10 6.74
C ARG A 147 -1.74 21.53 7.20
N GLN A 148 -2.69 22.40 6.92
CA GLN A 148 -2.68 23.80 7.38
C GLN A 148 -1.37 24.55 7.04
N GLY A 149 -0.79 24.28 5.86
CA GLY A 149 0.46 24.90 5.41
C GLY A 149 1.74 24.28 6.01
N ALA A 150 1.63 23.18 6.74
CA ALA A 150 2.76 22.43 7.28
C ALA A 150 2.80 20.99 6.76
N GLN A 151 4.00 20.49 6.53
CA GLN A 151 4.25 19.10 6.14
C GLN A 151 4.42 18.23 7.36
N GLY A 152 3.60 17.18 7.45
CA GLY A 152 3.78 16.05 8.36
C GLY A 152 4.08 14.77 7.61
N PHE A 153 4.45 13.70 8.33
CA PHE A 153 4.54 12.38 7.73
C PHE A 153 3.76 11.33 8.51
N THR A 154 3.30 10.28 7.81
CA THR A 154 2.65 9.11 8.41
C THR A 154 3.36 7.84 7.99
N LEU A 155 3.22 6.81 8.83
CA LEU A 155 3.58 5.44 8.51
C LEU A 155 2.31 4.64 8.25
N SER A 156 2.28 3.87 7.15
CA SER A 156 1.11 3.09 6.73
C SER A 156 1.21 1.62 7.09
N CYS A 157 0.15 0.86 6.79
CA CYS A 157 0.10 -0.59 6.96
C CYS A 157 1.28 -1.30 6.28
N ALA A 158 1.80 -0.74 5.19
CA ALA A 158 2.90 -1.33 4.45
C ALA A 158 4.21 -1.40 5.26
N VAL A 159 4.37 -0.60 6.33
CA VAL A 159 5.53 -0.72 7.23
C VAL A 159 5.58 -2.08 7.92
N CYS A 160 4.42 -2.61 8.32
CA CYS A 160 4.32 -3.91 8.99
C CYS A 160 4.03 -5.06 8.03
N HIS A 161 3.38 -4.79 6.89
CA HIS A 161 2.92 -5.79 5.93
C HIS A 161 3.73 -5.82 4.62
N THR A 162 4.92 -5.24 4.60
CA THR A 162 5.86 -5.41 3.48
C THR A 162 7.24 -5.74 4.02
N SER A 163 7.89 -6.74 3.42
CA SER A 163 9.25 -7.15 3.80
C SER A 163 10.03 -7.59 2.57
N GLN A 164 11.32 -7.91 2.78
CA GLN A 164 12.18 -8.43 1.73
C GLN A 164 12.49 -9.92 1.95
N LEU A 165 12.36 -10.71 0.89
CA LEU A 165 12.77 -12.10 0.84
C LEU A 165 13.74 -12.29 -0.33
N PHE A 166 14.96 -12.75 -0.06
CA PHE A 166 16.04 -12.90 -1.04
C PHE A 166 16.32 -11.61 -1.87
N GLY A 167 16.26 -10.46 -1.20
CA GLY A 167 16.48 -9.14 -1.83
C GLY A 167 15.32 -8.66 -2.71
N ARG A 168 14.15 -9.31 -2.63
CA ARG A 168 12.93 -8.93 -3.36
C ARG A 168 11.87 -8.42 -2.40
N THR A 169 11.19 -7.35 -2.80
CA THR A 169 10.07 -6.79 -2.03
C THR A 169 8.85 -7.70 -2.17
N ILE A 170 8.31 -8.17 -1.06
CA ILE A 170 7.09 -8.99 -1.01
C ILE A 170 6.04 -8.23 -0.20
N VAL A 171 4.97 -7.79 -0.89
CA VAL A 171 3.80 -7.18 -0.23
C VAL A 171 2.95 -8.29 0.38
N GLY A 172 2.49 -8.09 1.60
CA GLY A 172 1.79 -9.09 2.42
C GLY A 172 2.72 -9.95 3.28
N LEU A 173 4.05 -9.86 3.09
CA LEU A 173 5.02 -10.49 3.98
C LEU A 173 5.26 -9.62 5.22
N THR A 174 5.05 -10.20 6.39
CA THR A 174 5.26 -9.49 7.67
C THR A 174 6.68 -8.95 7.78
N ASN A 175 6.80 -7.65 8.07
CA ASN A 175 8.05 -7.05 8.48
C ASN A 175 8.35 -7.47 9.92
N ARG A 176 9.52 -8.09 10.12
CA ARG A 176 9.93 -8.60 11.45
C ARG A 176 10.54 -7.51 12.34
N PHE A 177 10.99 -6.40 11.75
CA PHE A 177 11.73 -5.36 12.46
C PHE A 177 11.09 -3.95 12.35
N PRO A 178 9.75 -3.79 12.40
CA PRO A 178 9.16 -2.45 12.42
C PRO A 178 9.42 -1.82 13.79
N ARG A 179 9.84 -0.55 13.79
CA ARG A 179 10.08 0.23 15.01
C ARG A 179 9.21 1.48 15.10
N ALA A 180 8.07 1.49 14.41
CA ALA A 180 7.15 2.63 14.42
C ALA A 180 6.75 3.03 15.85
N ASN A 181 6.42 2.06 16.71
CA ASN A 181 6.03 2.31 18.11
C ASN A 181 7.17 2.78 19.01
N GLU A 182 8.44 2.71 18.58
CA GLU A 182 9.56 3.30 19.31
C GLU A 182 9.69 4.80 19.03
N PHE A 183 9.00 5.30 18.00
CA PHE A 183 9.07 6.68 17.53
C PHE A 183 7.83 7.51 17.84
N PHE A 184 6.64 6.90 17.87
CA PHE A 184 5.36 7.52 18.24
C PHE A 184 5.01 7.23 19.69
#